data_AF-A0A089YLC9-F1
#
_entry.id   AF-A0A089YLC9-F1
#
_cell.length_a   1.000
_cell.length_b   1.000
_cell.length_c   1.000
_cell.angle_alpha   90.00
_cell.angle_beta   90.00
_cell.angle_gamma   90.00
#
_symmetry.space_group_name_H-M   'P 1'
#
loop_
_entity.id
_entity.type
_entity.pdbx_description
1 polymer ?
#
loop_
_entity_poly.entity_id
_entity_poly.type
_entity_poly.pdbx_seq_one_letter_code
_entity_poly.pdbx_strand_id
1 'polypeptide(L)'
;MNSTEQNIEARIDWLRKIILHEILATETDIAALSDLRGFLAAEIKGLFTQKAYNTIKAYAVKNRSIATPHHHANTWEYIKELRTQAHQETLVKQRLIEGEKNLENLENLALLEAHLCSMAYIEAYEFLRALVREPSLPNLFQAKINNFISISHAKYSHITSHGAREGAALQVIQGGKQ
;
A
#
# COMPACT_ATOMS: atom_id res chain seq x y z
N MET A 1 -14.83 38.45 -6.35
CA MET A 1 -15.48 37.74 -5.22
C MET A 1 -16.35 36.63 -5.80
N ASN A 2 -16.15 35.39 -5.38
CA ASN A 2 -16.95 34.25 -5.85
C ASN A 2 -18.32 34.25 -5.12
N SER A 3 -19.44 34.19 -5.85
CA SER A 3 -20.78 34.15 -5.24
C SER A 3 -20.96 32.86 -4.42
N THR A 4 -21.94 32.80 -3.50
CA THR A 4 -22.19 31.56 -2.73
C THR A 4 -22.57 30.40 -3.65
N GLU A 5 -23.34 30.69 -4.71
CA GLU A 5 -23.72 29.73 -5.74
C GLU A 5 -22.51 29.18 -6.49
N GLN A 6 -21.69 30.07 -7.07
CA GLN A 6 -20.50 29.69 -7.81
C GLN A 6 -19.49 28.94 -6.93
N ASN A 7 -19.39 29.27 -5.64
CA ASN A 7 -18.57 28.55 -4.69
C ASN A 7 -19.07 27.11 -4.47
N ILE A 8 -20.39 26.92 -4.38
CA ILE A 8 -21.00 25.60 -4.25
C ILE A 8 -20.80 24.77 -5.52
N GLU A 9 -21.04 25.35 -6.69
CA GLU A 9 -20.83 24.66 -7.97
C GLU A 9 -19.37 24.24 -8.14
N ALA A 10 -18.42 25.13 -7.83
CA ALA A 10 -17.00 24.81 -7.87
C ALA A 10 -16.60 23.68 -6.90
N ARG A 11 -17.23 23.61 -5.72
CA ARG A 11 -17.01 22.52 -4.77
C ARG A 11 -17.57 21.19 -5.28
N ILE A 12 -18.76 21.21 -5.86
CA ILE A 12 -19.38 20.02 -6.45
C ILE A 12 -18.53 19.51 -7.61
N ASP A 13 -18.13 20.38 -8.53
CA ASP A 13 -17.27 20.04 -9.66
C ASP A 13 -15.94 19.45 -9.18
N TRP A 14 -15.29 20.08 -8.21
CA TRP A 14 -14.05 19.58 -7.64
C TRP A 14 -14.18 18.20 -7.00
N LEU A 15 -15.24 17.95 -6.21
CA LEU A 15 -15.51 16.63 -5.64
C LEU A 15 -15.71 15.57 -6.72
N ARG A 16 -16.48 15.89 -7.77
CA ARG A 16 -16.72 14.98 -8.89
C ARG A 16 -15.41 14.65 -9.63
N LYS A 17 -14.55 15.63 -9.85
CA LYS A 17 -13.23 15.43 -10.47
C LYS A 17 -12.32 14.51 -9.65
N ILE A 18 -12.40 14.54 -8.32
CA ILE A 18 -11.68 13.59 -7.45
C ILE A 18 -12.24 12.18 -7.64
N ILE A 19 -13.57 12.04 -7.56
CA ILE A 19 -14.27 10.75 -7.67
C ILE A 19 -14.00 10.11 -9.03
N LEU A 20 -14.06 10.90 -10.11
CA LEU A 20 -13.79 10.46 -11.48
C LEU A 20 -12.29 10.34 -11.78
N HIS A 21 -11.43 10.60 -10.81
CA HIS A 21 -9.97 10.53 -10.93
C HIS A 21 -9.36 11.46 -12.00
N GLU A 22 -10.05 12.55 -12.35
CA GLU A 22 -9.55 13.56 -13.28
C GLU A 22 -8.50 14.47 -12.65
N ILE A 23 -8.51 14.60 -11.31
CA ILE A 23 -7.53 15.38 -10.55
C ILE A 23 -6.97 14.56 -9.38
N LEU A 24 -5.74 14.90 -9.00
CA LEU A 24 -5.11 14.44 -7.78
C LEU A 24 -5.18 15.55 -6.73
N ALA A 25 -5.92 15.30 -5.65
CA ALA A 25 -5.98 16.19 -4.51
C ALA A 25 -4.66 16.12 -3.71
N THR A 26 -4.19 17.26 -3.20
CA THR A 26 -3.00 17.30 -2.35
C THR A 26 -3.30 16.73 -0.96
N GLU A 27 -2.29 16.37 -0.17
CA GLU A 27 -2.49 15.89 1.21
C GLU A 27 -3.27 16.89 2.07
N THR A 28 -3.01 18.19 1.90
CA THR A 28 -3.75 19.27 2.57
C THR A 28 -5.22 19.31 2.16
N ASP A 29 -5.53 19.05 0.89
CA ASP A 29 -6.90 18.99 0.40
C ASP A 29 -7.63 17.75 0.91
N ILE A 30 -6.92 16.61 0.99
CA ILE A 30 -7.44 15.35 1.53
C ILE A 30 -7.76 15.50 3.03
N ALA A 31 -6.90 16.18 3.78
CA ALA A 31 -7.15 16.48 5.19
C ALA A 31 -8.44 17.30 5.37
N ALA A 32 -8.70 18.27 4.47
CA ALA A 32 -9.93 19.05 4.50
C ALA A 32 -11.19 18.23 4.17
N LEU A 33 -11.08 17.09 3.48
CA LEU A 33 -12.20 16.19 3.18
C LEU A 33 -12.63 15.30 4.36
N SER A 34 -11.82 15.23 5.43
CA SER A 34 -12.09 14.36 6.59
C SER A 34 -13.44 14.68 7.26
N ASP A 35 -13.79 15.96 7.37
CA ASP A 35 -15.05 16.41 7.95
C ASP A 35 -15.73 17.49 7.09
N LEU A 36 -17.07 17.53 7.13
CA LEU A 36 -17.85 18.44 6.31
C LEU A 36 -17.59 19.92 6.66
N ARG A 37 -17.37 20.23 7.93
CA ARG A 37 -17.19 21.61 8.39
C ARG A 37 -15.81 22.11 7.97
N GLY A 38 -14.77 21.29 8.10
CA GLY A 38 -13.43 21.52 7.58
C GLY A 38 -13.45 21.74 6.08
N PHE A 39 -14.08 20.84 5.31
CA PHE A 39 -14.19 20.98 3.86
C PHE A 39 -14.83 22.30 3.46
N LEU A 40 -15.97 22.65 4.03
CA LEU A 40 -16.71 23.86 3.67
C LEU A 40 -16.02 25.15 4.10
N ALA A 41 -15.16 25.09 5.12
CA ALA A 41 -14.33 26.20 5.56
C ALA A 41 -13.00 26.30 4.78
N ALA A 42 -12.62 25.27 4.04
CA ALA A 42 -11.38 25.23 3.28
C ALA A 42 -11.41 26.17 2.07
N GLU A 43 -10.24 26.66 1.70
CA GLU A 43 -9.98 27.37 0.46
C GLU A 43 -9.01 26.54 -0.37
N ILE A 44 -9.35 26.35 -1.65
CA ILE A 44 -8.45 25.77 -2.63
C ILE A 44 -8.20 26.82 -3.69
N LYS A 45 -6.95 27.32 -3.72
CA LYS A 45 -6.54 28.46 -4.55
C LYS A 45 -6.85 28.17 -6.02
N GLY A 46 -7.56 29.11 -6.66
CA GLY A 46 -7.97 28.99 -8.06
C GLY A 46 -9.26 28.20 -8.31
N LEU A 47 -9.84 27.56 -7.29
CA LEU A 47 -11.08 26.79 -7.42
C LEU A 47 -12.22 27.40 -6.60
N PHE A 48 -12.07 27.47 -5.28
CA PHE A 48 -13.09 28.07 -4.41
C PHE A 48 -12.48 28.71 -3.16
N THR A 49 -13.10 29.81 -2.74
CA THR A 49 -12.68 30.59 -1.58
C THR A 49 -13.32 30.09 -0.30
N GLN A 50 -12.75 30.46 0.84
CA GLN A 50 -13.36 30.27 2.14
C GLN A 50 -14.73 30.97 2.23
N LYS A 51 -15.70 30.29 2.84
CA LYS A 51 -17.03 30.83 3.17
C LYS A 51 -17.47 30.27 4.53
N ALA A 52 -18.31 31.02 5.23
CA ALA A 52 -18.86 30.54 6.49
C ALA A 52 -19.79 29.34 6.25
N TYR A 53 -19.62 28.29 7.07
CA TYR A 53 -20.42 27.07 7.02
C TYR A 53 -21.93 27.35 6.98
N ASN A 54 -22.43 28.22 7.86
CA ASN A 54 -23.86 28.53 7.94
C ASN A 54 -24.37 29.23 6.67
N THR A 55 -23.53 30.02 6.00
CA THR A 55 -23.87 30.67 4.73
C THR A 55 -24.04 29.64 3.62
N ILE A 56 -23.11 28.69 3.49
CA ILE A 56 -23.23 27.61 2.51
C ILE A 56 -24.45 26.74 2.83
N LYS A 57 -24.61 26.32 4.10
CA LYS A 57 -25.72 25.46 4.52
C LYS A 57 -27.08 26.09 4.22
N ALA A 58 -27.29 27.33 4.65
CA ALA A 58 -28.55 28.04 4.42
C ALA A 58 -28.85 28.16 2.91
N TYR A 59 -27.83 28.44 2.11
CA TYR A 59 -27.99 28.54 0.66
C TYR A 59 -28.28 27.18 0.02
N ALA A 60 -27.52 26.13 0.33
CA ALA A 60 -27.63 24.80 -0.29
C ALA A 60 -28.89 24.03 0.11
N VAL A 61 -29.49 24.35 1.26
CA VAL A 61 -30.80 23.82 1.67
C VAL A 61 -31.93 24.53 0.91
N LYS A 62 -31.82 25.84 0.68
CA LYS A 62 -32.88 26.66 0.07
C LYS A 62 -32.83 26.67 -1.46
N ASN A 63 -31.64 26.59 -2.05
CA ASN A 63 -31.40 26.70 -3.48
C ASN A 63 -30.81 25.40 -4.03
N ARG A 64 -31.36 24.93 -5.14
CA ARG A 64 -30.89 23.74 -5.83
C ARG A 64 -29.83 24.11 -6.85
N SER A 65 -28.65 23.51 -6.72
CA SER A 65 -27.59 23.58 -7.73
C SER A 65 -28.02 22.82 -8.99
N ILE A 66 -27.63 23.32 -10.17
CA ILE A 66 -27.92 22.67 -11.45
C ILE A 66 -27.25 21.29 -11.51
N ALA A 67 -26.10 21.15 -10.87
CA ALA A 67 -25.36 19.90 -10.80
C ALA A 67 -25.96 18.87 -9.83
N THR A 68 -27.02 19.20 -9.08
CA THR A 68 -27.64 18.30 -8.08
C THR A 68 -28.67 17.35 -8.71
N PRO A 69 -28.42 16.03 -8.77
CA PRO A 69 -29.34 15.04 -9.32
C PRO A 69 -30.70 15.06 -8.63
N HIS A 70 -31.80 14.89 -9.39
CA HIS A 70 -33.19 15.01 -8.89
C HIS A 70 -33.53 14.10 -7.71
N HIS A 71 -32.84 12.96 -7.55
CA HIS A 71 -33.10 12.02 -6.46
C HIS A 71 -32.61 12.51 -5.09
N HIS A 72 -31.75 13.54 -5.02
CA HIS A 72 -31.42 14.16 -3.74
C HIS A 72 -32.44 15.23 -3.35
N ALA A 73 -32.80 15.25 -2.07
CA ALA A 73 -33.73 16.23 -1.50
C ALA A 73 -33.28 17.68 -1.73
N ASN A 74 -31.98 17.96 -1.54
CA ASN A 74 -31.39 19.27 -1.76
C ASN A 74 -29.88 19.16 -2.06
N THR A 75 -29.27 20.28 -2.46
CA THR A 75 -27.82 20.39 -2.74
C THR A 75 -26.99 20.05 -1.51
N TRP A 76 -27.51 20.32 -0.31
CA TRP A 76 -26.81 20.07 0.94
C TRP A 76 -26.58 18.58 1.21
N GLU A 77 -27.57 17.73 0.98
CA GLU A 77 -27.42 16.28 1.07
C GLU A 77 -26.45 15.77 0.01
N TYR A 78 -26.52 16.30 -1.21
CA TYR A 78 -25.65 15.88 -2.30
C TYR A 78 -24.16 16.20 -2.03
N ILE A 79 -23.84 17.40 -1.51
CA ILE A 79 -22.46 17.75 -1.13
C ILE A 79 -21.94 16.81 -0.04
N LYS A 80 -22.79 16.45 0.93
CA LYS A 80 -22.40 15.54 2.01
C LYS A 80 -21.99 14.18 1.48
N GLU A 81 -22.78 13.65 0.54
CA GLU A 81 -22.53 12.37 -0.11
C GLU A 81 -21.27 12.40 -0.97
N LEU A 82 -21.16 13.38 -1.88
CA LEU A 82 -19.98 13.56 -2.73
C LEU A 82 -18.70 13.68 -1.91
N ARG A 83 -18.72 14.42 -0.80
CA ARG A 83 -17.55 14.58 0.08
C ARG A 83 -17.16 13.24 0.72
N THR A 84 -18.14 12.45 1.17
CA THR A 84 -17.87 11.10 1.70
C THR A 84 -17.24 10.21 0.63
N GLN A 85 -17.81 10.18 -0.58
CA GLN A 85 -17.30 9.39 -1.70
C GLN A 85 -15.87 9.83 -2.08
N ALA A 86 -15.65 11.14 -2.27
CA ALA A 86 -14.33 11.66 -2.59
C ALA A 86 -13.28 11.35 -1.53
N HIS A 87 -13.64 11.38 -0.24
CA HIS A 87 -12.73 11.00 0.84
C HIS A 87 -12.42 9.49 0.85
N GLN A 88 -13.40 8.64 0.54
CA GLN A 88 -13.18 7.20 0.42
C GLN A 88 -12.24 6.86 -0.74
N GLU A 89 -12.43 7.50 -1.90
CA GLU A 89 -11.57 7.30 -3.07
C GLU A 89 -10.11 7.69 -2.81
N THR A 90 -9.88 8.78 -2.07
CA THR A 90 -8.51 9.19 -1.72
C THR A 90 -7.85 8.25 -0.72
N LEU A 91 -8.60 7.71 0.24
CA LEU A 91 -8.11 6.70 1.19
C LEU A 91 -7.77 5.36 0.51
N VAL A 92 -8.57 4.92 -0.46
CA VAL A 92 -8.30 3.68 -1.20
C VAL A 92 -6.99 3.80 -1.99
N LYS A 93 -6.76 4.93 -2.65
CA LYS A 93 -5.49 5.18 -3.36
C LYS A 93 -4.28 5.19 -2.43
N GLN A 94 -4.38 5.81 -1.26
CA GLN A 94 -3.29 5.78 -0.28
C GLN A 94 -2.94 4.35 0.16
N ARG A 95 -3.94 3.51 0.41
CA ARG A 95 -3.72 2.10 0.77
C ARG A 95 -3.06 1.29 -0.35
N LEU A 96 -3.40 1.56 -1.60
CA LEU A 96 -2.79 0.88 -2.75
C LEU A 96 -1.31 1.26 -2.88
N ILE A 97 -0.98 2.55 -2.73
CA ILE A 97 0.41 3.05 -2.78
C ILE A 97 1.24 2.49 -1.61
N GLU A 98 0.67 2.39 -0.41
CA GLU A 98 1.32 1.75 0.74
C GLU A 98 1.55 0.25 0.52
N GLY A 99 0.60 -0.44 -0.11
CA GLY A 99 0.73 -1.85 -0.49
C GLY A 99 1.87 -2.09 -1.48
N GLU A 100 2.02 -1.23 -2.50
CA GLU A 100 3.10 -1.32 -3.48
C GLU A 100 4.48 -1.07 -2.86
N LYS A 101 4.62 -0.07 -1.99
CA LYS A 101 5.87 0.20 -1.25
C LYS A 101 6.28 -0.95 -0.32
N ASN A 102 5.34 -1.81 0.08
CA ASN A 102 5.62 -2.93 0.96
C ASN A 102 6.06 -4.19 0.19
N LEU A 103 5.77 -4.30 -1.11
CA LEU A 103 6.12 -5.49 -1.90
C LEU A 103 7.63 -5.66 -2.06
N GLU A 104 8.38 -4.59 -2.32
CA GLU A 104 9.84 -4.64 -2.46
C GLU A 104 10.52 -5.03 -1.14
N ASN A 105 10.02 -4.49 -0.02
CA ASN A 105 10.52 -4.87 1.32
C ASN A 105 10.19 -6.32 1.67
N LEU A 106 9.00 -6.80 1.33
CA LEU A 106 8.61 -8.19 1.55
C LEU A 106 9.40 -9.16 0.67
N GLU A 107 9.70 -8.79 -0.58
CA GLU A 107 10.58 -9.58 -1.45
C GLU A 107 11.99 -9.66 -0.89
N ASN A 108 12.57 -8.54 -0.46
CA ASN A 108 13.90 -8.52 0.16
C ASN A 108 13.95 -9.35 1.46
N LEU A 109 12.91 -9.28 2.30
CA LEU A 109 12.80 -10.12 3.50
C LEU A 109 12.69 -11.60 3.16
N ALA A 110 11.84 -11.96 2.19
CA ALA A 110 11.68 -13.34 1.76
C ALA A 110 12.98 -13.93 1.17
N LEU A 111 13.73 -13.13 0.39
CA LEU A 111 15.04 -13.52 -0.13
C LEU A 111 16.06 -13.71 0.99
N LEU A 112 16.09 -12.81 1.98
CA LEU A 112 16.96 -12.93 3.14
C LEU A 112 16.65 -14.19 3.96
N GLU A 113 15.37 -14.44 4.24
CA GLU A 113 14.92 -15.64 4.96
C GLU A 113 15.27 -16.92 4.18
N ALA A 114 15.05 -16.95 2.87
CA ALA A 114 15.42 -18.07 2.01
C ALA A 114 16.94 -18.33 2.02
N HIS A 115 17.75 -17.26 2.04
CA HIS A 115 19.20 -17.34 2.14
C HIS A 115 19.63 -17.93 3.50
N LEU A 116 19.10 -17.41 4.61
CA LEU A 116 19.39 -17.90 5.96
C LEU A 116 18.99 -19.37 6.13
N CYS A 117 17.80 -19.76 5.64
CA CYS A 117 17.36 -21.15 5.65
C CYS A 117 18.29 -22.05 4.82
N SER A 118 18.79 -21.56 3.68
CA SER A 118 19.74 -22.30 2.85
C SER A 118 21.08 -22.49 3.55
N MET A 119 21.60 -21.46 4.21
CA MET A 119 22.83 -21.56 5.02
C MET A 119 22.68 -22.59 6.14
N ALA A 120 21.60 -22.49 6.93
CA ALA A 120 21.34 -23.41 8.03
C ALA A 120 21.20 -24.86 7.54
N TYR A 121 20.56 -25.07 6.39
CA TYR A 121 20.47 -26.39 5.76
C TYR A 121 21.85 -26.93 5.38
N ILE A 122 22.70 -26.13 4.74
CA ILE A 122 24.05 -26.53 4.32
C ILE A 122 24.92 -26.87 5.53
N GLU A 123 24.88 -26.05 6.59
CA GLU A 123 25.63 -26.29 7.83
C GLU A 123 25.21 -27.63 8.49
N ALA A 124 23.91 -27.88 8.61
CA ALA A 124 23.39 -29.13 9.14
C ALA A 124 23.77 -30.34 8.26
N TYR A 125 23.74 -30.16 6.94
CA TYR A 125 24.10 -31.20 5.97
C TYR A 125 25.58 -31.58 6.06
N GLU A 126 26.48 -30.59 6.11
CA GLU A 126 27.92 -30.79 6.29
C GLU A 126 28.22 -31.48 7.62
N PHE A 127 27.58 -31.04 8.71
CA PHE A 127 27.71 -31.67 10.03
C PHE A 127 27.33 -33.15 10.00
N LEU A 128 26.17 -33.49 9.41
CA LEU A 128 25.71 -34.88 9.31
C LEU A 128 26.62 -35.72 8.41
N ARG A 129 27.15 -35.16 7.31
CA ARG A 129 28.13 -35.86 6.47
C ARG A 129 29.45 -36.14 7.19
N ALA A 130 29.91 -35.20 8.01
CA ALA A 130 31.07 -35.42 8.87
C ALA A 130 30.80 -36.53 9.89
N LEU A 131 29.64 -36.49 10.55
CA LEU A 131 29.25 -37.49 11.56
C LEU A 131 29.19 -38.91 11.00
N VAL A 132 28.74 -39.10 9.75
CA VAL A 132 28.70 -40.42 9.09
C VAL A 132 30.08 -41.03 8.84
N ARG A 133 31.13 -40.20 8.82
CA ARG A 133 32.53 -40.63 8.64
C ARG A 133 33.19 -41.01 9.96
N GLU A 134 32.54 -40.79 11.10
CA GLU A 134 33.07 -41.14 12.40
C GLU A 134 33.12 -42.68 12.57
N PRO A 135 34.29 -43.27 12.81
CA PRO A 135 34.45 -44.73 12.88
C PRO A 135 33.77 -45.35 14.11
N SER A 136 33.42 -44.54 15.11
CA SER A 136 32.71 -44.96 16.32
C SER A 136 31.19 -45.04 16.14
N LEU A 137 30.66 -44.57 15.00
CA LEU A 137 29.22 -44.50 14.77
C LEU A 137 28.65 -45.89 14.44
N PRO A 138 27.63 -46.39 15.15
CA PRO A 138 27.04 -47.68 14.83
C PRO A 138 26.38 -47.70 13.44
N ASN A 139 26.53 -48.82 12.73
CA ASN A 139 26.03 -49.02 11.35
C ASN A 139 24.54 -48.65 11.17
N LEU A 140 23.70 -48.93 12.17
CA LEU A 140 22.28 -48.59 12.14
C LEU A 140 22.05 -47.07 12.10
N PHE A 141 22.81 -46.30 12.87
CA PHE A 141 22.72 -44.83 12.88
C PHE A 141 23.32 -44.24 11.60
N GLN A 142 24.42 -44.81 11.11
CA GLN A 142 25.01 -44.44 9.83
C GLN A 142 24.00 -44.57 8.67
N ALA A 143 23.29 -45.70 8.60
CA ALA A 143 22.26 -45.94 7.60
C ALA A 143 21.08 -44.95 7.72
N LYS A 144 20.63 -44.67 8.96
CA LYS A 144 19.55 -43.69 9.20
C LYS A 144 19.94 -42.27 8.78
N ILE A 145 21.16 -41.83 9.11
CA ILE A 145 21.66 -40.51 8.76
C ILE A 145 21.83 -40.39 7.24
N ASN A 146 22.40 -41.41 6.58
CA ASN A 146 22.53 -41.43 5.12
C ASN A 146 21.17 -41.33 4.40
N ASN A 147 20.17 -42.06 4.89
CA ASN A 147 18.81 -41.97 4.35
C ASN A 147 18.24 -40.55 4.53
N PHE A 148 18.42 -39.95 5.71
CA PHE A 148 17.96 -38.59 5.98
C PHE A 148 18.65 -37.54 5.10
N ILE A 149 19.96 -37.63 4.93
CA ILE A 149 20.77 -36.78 4.03
C ILE A 149 20.23 -36.89 2.60
N SER A 150 20.00 -38.10 2.10
CA SER A 150 19.51 -38.34 0.74
C SER A 150 18.13 -37.73 0.51
N ILE A 151 17.18 -37.96 1.43
CA ILE A 151 15.82 -37.40 1.35
C ILE A 151 15.85 -35.87 1.43
N SER A 152 16.63 -35.32 2.36
CA SER A 152 16.68 -33.87 2.59
C SER A 152 17.33 -33.15 1.42
N HIS A 153 18.38 -33.74 0.83
CA HIS A 153 19.02 -33.22 -0.39
C HIS A 153 18.08 -33.22 -1.59
N ALA A 154 17.31 -34.31 -1.79
CA ALA A 154 16.31 -34.35 -2.86
C ALA A 154 15.25 -33.24 -2.71
N LYS A 155 14.78 -33.00 -1.48
CA LYS A 155 13.83 -31.91 -1.19
C LYS A 155 14.45 -30.53 -1.43
N TYR A 156 15.66 -30.29 -0.93
CA TYR A 156 16.36 -29.02 -1.12
C TYR A 156 16.61 -28.73 -2.61
N SER A 157 17.09 -29.73 -3.35
CA SER A 157 17.31 -29.62 -4.80
C SER A 157 16.02 -29.34 -5.55
N HIS A 158 14.89 -29.91 -5.14
CA HIS A 158 13.60 -29.64 -5.75
C HIS A 158 13.16 -28.19 -5.51
N ILE A 159 13.24 -27.71 -4.26
CA ILE A 159 12.86 -26.34 -3.86
C ILE A 159 13.71 -25.29 -4.60
N THR A 160 15.00 -25.56 -4.79
CA THR A 160 15.94 -24.62 -5.44
C THR A 160 16.03 -24.76 -6.96
N SER A 161 15.35 -25.74 -7.57
CA SER A 161 15.40 -25.99 -9.02
C SER A 161 14.58 -25.03 -9.89
N HIS A 162 13.67 -24.25 -9.29
CA HIS A 162 12.95 -23.20 -10.00
C HIS A 162 13.91 -22.02 -10.22
N GLY A 163 14.40 -21.92 -11.47
CA GLY A 163 15.58 -21.16 -11.88
C GLY A 163 15.65 -19.67 -11.53
N ALA A 164 16.87 -19.14 -11.69
CA ALA A 164 17.25 -17.77 -11.42
C ALA A 164 16.29 -16.75 -12.05
N ARG A 165 15.71 -15.87 -11.21
CA ARG A 165 15.33 -14.53 -11.65
C ARG A 165 16.60 -13.80 -12.07
N GLU A 166 16.53 -13.03 -13.16
CA GLU A 166 17.63 -12.19 -13.65
C GLU A 166 18.27 -11.44 -12.48
N GLY A 167 19.50 -11.81 -12.14
CA GLY A 167 20.17 -11.33 -10.95
C GLY A 167 20.42 -9.83 -11.06
N ALA A 168 19.79 -9.05 -10.18
CA ALA A 168 20.27 -7.72 -9.86
C ALA A 168 21.75 -7.84 -9.46
N ALA A 169 22.62 -7.09 -10.14
CA ALA A 169 24.06 -7.15 -9.92
C ALA A 169 24.38 -6.85 -8.45
N LEU A 170 24.85 -7.87 -7.72
CA LEU A 170 25.36 -7.71 -6.36
C LEU A 170 26.54 -6.72 -6.39
N GLN A 171 26.34 -5.51 -5.87
CA GLN A 171 27.43 -4.57 -5.64
C GLN A 171 28.07 -4.86 -4.29
N VAL A 172 29.38 -5.12 -4.32
CA VAL A 172 30.21 -5.30 -3.14
C VAL A 172 30.38 -3.94 -2.45
N ILE A 173 29.82 -3.79 -1.24
CA ILE A 173 30.10 -2.65 -0.37
C ILE A 173 31.39 -2.97 0.40
N GLN A 174 32.53 -2.42 -0.04
CA GLN A 174 33.77 -2.48 0.71
C GLN A 174 33.70 -1.54 1.93
N GLY A 175 33.30 -2.09 3.08
CA GLY A 175 33.41 -1.43 4.38
C GLY A 175 34.71 -1.84 5.09
N GLY A 176 35.82 -1.15 4.79
CA GLY A 176 37.08 -1.25 5.55
C GLY A 176 37.40 0.07 6.24
N LYS A 177 37.50 0.05 7.58
CA LYS A 177 37.93 1.18 8.41
C LYS A 177 39.30 1.69 7.97
N GLN A 178 39.43 3.02 7.85
CA GLN A 178 40.71 3.73 7.91
C GLN A 178 41.31 3.62 9.32
#